data_AF-A0AA90VHA7-F1
#
_entry.id   AF-A0AA90VHA7-F1
#
_cell.length_a   1.000
_cell.length_b   1.000
_cell.length_c   1.000
_cell.angle_alpha   90.00
_cell.angle_beta   90.00
_cell.angle_gamma   90.00
#
_symmetry.space_group_name_H-M   'P 1'
#
loop_
_entity.id
_entity.type
_entity.pdbx_description
1 polymer ?
#
loop_
_entity_poly.entity_id
_entity_poly.type
_entity_poly.pdbx_seq_one_letter_code
_entity_poly.pdbx_strand_id
1 'polypeptide(L)'
;MNETKIDLSILRKMPELDKRVVLAVRPLAPLSMVDELPGSFYKTLKHPSKKMICGLFENMLGWHFDKKMRLEIFKDMVKVRKKLNVKLEKEEFVRGSTYLPLLMDYFDISGKISLKEFKSMFNYSDLWNRGYRRSDSNKHLNGCRNIDVSLVAERYNLFSKWNDLPRKESEPKKDEWFKNNIGKIPCFYTSPTPREYIYLDAIMEIPITMDRMLAEQLLPIIKISNNCYLGNSEGWVNVEFKKEEI
;
A
#
# COMPACT_ATOMS: atom_id res chain seq x y z
N MET A 1 0.78 27.01 -1.16
CA MET A 1 1.22 25.77 -1.83
C MET A 1 0.24 25.51 -2.96
N ASN A 2 0.70 25.51 -4.22
CA ASN A 2 -0.17 25.21 -5.35
C ASN A 2 -0.70 23.78 -5.19
N GLU A 3 -2.00 23.64 -4.99
CA GLU A 3 -2.70 22.35 -5.10
C GLU A 3 -2.48 21.83 -6.51
N THR A 4 -1.53 20.90 -6.65
CA THR A 4 -1.29 20.24 -7.93
C THR A 4 -2.52 19.37 -8.18
N LYS A 5 -3.38 19.83 -9.10
CA LYS A 5 -4.57 19.09 -9.52
C LYS A 5 -4.10 17.72 -10.01
N ILE A 6 -4.43 16.65 -9.27
CA ILE A 6 -4.02 15.29 -9.63
C ILE A 6 -4.57 14.96 -11.02
N ASP A 7 -3.68 14.63 -11.96
CA ASP A 7 -4.05 14.34 -13.34
C ASP A 7 -4.59 12.90 -13.46
N LEU A 8 -5.88 12.78 -13.74
CA LEU A 8 -6.58 11.50 -13.98
C LEU A 8 -6.93 11.32 -15.47
N SER A 9 -6.36 12.12 -16.38
CA SER A 9 -6.71 12.12 -17.80
C SER A 9 -6.48 10.77 -18.48
N ILE A 10 -5.45 10.03 -18.06
CA ILE A 10 -5.15 8.68 -18.56
C ILE A 10 -6.34 7.72 -18.40
N LEU A 11 -7.07 7.82 -17.27
CA LEU A 11 -8.20 6.95 -16.95
C LEU A 11 -9.41 7.13 -17.90
N ARG A 12 -9.40 8.18 -18.73
CA ARG A 12 -10.47 8.49 -19.70
C ARG A 12 -10.22 7.90 -21.08
N LYS A 13 -9.10 7.20 -21.30
CA LYS A 13 -8.73 6.60 -22.60
C LYS A 13 -8.57 5.10 -22.50
N MET A 14 -8.60 4.40 -23.63
CA MET A 14 -8.19 3.00 -23.69
C MET A 14 -6.68 2.87 -23.46
N PRO A 15 -6.25 1.85 -22.71
CA PRO A 15 -4.83 1.60 -22.53
C PRO A 15 -4.27 1.05 -23.85
N GLU A 16 -3.14 1.60 -24.28
CA GLU A 16 -2.40 1.14 -25.45
C GLU A 16 -1.01 0.71 -25.02
N LEU A 17 -0.79 -0.60 -24.83
CA LEU A 17 0.48 -1.15 -24.33
C LEU A 17 1.56 -1.17 -25.42
N ASP A 18 2.03 0.00 -25.82
CA ASP A 18 2.97 0.21 -26.93
C ASP A 18 4.39 0.53 -26.46
N LYS A 19 4.58 0.86 -25.17
CA LYS A 19 5.87 1.26 -24.63
C LYS A 19 6.50 0.16 -23.79
N ARG A 20 7.68 -0.31 -24.21
CA ARG A 20 8.47 -1.25 -23.43
C ARG A 20 9.53 -0.53 -22.60
N VAL A 21 9.64 -0.91 -21.34
CA VAL A 21 10.58 -0.37 -20.36
C VAL A 21 11.01 -1.47 -19.38
N VAL A 22 12.17 -1.28 -18.74
CA VAL A 22 12.57 -2.10 -17.60
C VAL A 22 12.46 -1.26 -16.34
N LEU A 23 11.60 -1.71 -15.42
CA LEU A 23 11.48 -1.13 -14.09
C LEU A 23 12.53 -1.77 -13.19
N ALA A 24 13.54 -1.00 -12.80
CA ALA A 24 14.54 -1.42 -11.82
C ALA A 24 14.06 -1.01 -10.41
N VAL A 25 13.96 -1.98 -9.50
CA VAL A 25 13.50 -1.77 -8.13
C VAL A 25 14.56 -2.26 -7.16
N ARG A 26 15.12 -1.35 -6.37
CA ARG A 26 16.10 -1.64 -5.32
C ARG A 26 15.40 -1.55 -3.95
N PRO A 27 15.24 -2.66 -3.22
CA PRO A 27 14.73 -2.62 -1.84
C PRO A 27 15.62 -1.76 -0.94
N LEU A 28 15.00 -0.84 -0.20
CA LEU A 28 15.65 -0.04 0.86
C LEU A 28 15.27 -0.53 2.26
N ALA A 29 14.22 -1.35 2.34
CA ALA A 29 13.76 -2.04 3.54
C ALA A 29 13.35 -3.48 3.18
N PRO A 30 13.27 -4.40 4.16
CA PRO A 30 12.67 -5.70 3.96
C PRO A 30 11.24 -5.59 3.43
N LEU A 31 10.91 -6.38 2.42
CA LEU A 31 9.63 -6.30 1.73
C LEU A 31 8.68 -7.37 2.24
N SER A 32 7.40 -7.02 2.37
CA SER A 32 6.32 -7.99 2.58
C SER A 32 5.37 -7.94 1.39
N MET A 33 5.61 -8.81 0.41
CA MET A 33 4.88 -8.89 -0.85
C MET A 33 3.81 -9.98 -0.76
N VAL A 34 2.75 -9.73 0.00
CA VAL A 34 1.66 -10.69 0.23
C VAL A 34 0.57 -10.51 -0.83
N ASP A 35 0.21 -11.57 -1.56
CA ASP A 35 -0.76 -11.49 -2.68
C ASP A 35 -2.23 -11.66 -2.25
N GLU A 36 -2.51 -12.60 -1.34
CA GLU A 36 -3.83 -12.85 -0.78
C GLU A 36 -3.76 -12.83 0.75
N LEU A 37 -4.86 -12.45 1.42
CA LEU A 37 -4.96 -12.49 2.89
C LEU A 37 -5.05 -13.96 3.37
N PRO A 38 -4.01 -14.54 3.97
CA PRO A 38 -4.06 -15.91 4.46
C PRO A 38 -4.69 -15.93 5.85
N GLY A 39 -5.28 -17.07 6.23
CA GLY A 39 -5.99 -17.22 7.51
C GLY A 39 -5.11 -17.08 8.75
N SER A 40 -3.85 -17.53 8.71
CA SER A 40 -2.99 -17.62 9.92
C SER A 40 -1.57 -17.06 9.76
N PHE A 41 -1.05 -16.88 8.54
CA PHE A 41 0.33 -16.43 8.30
C PHE A 41 0.47 -15.72 6.96
N TYR A 42 1.02 -14.52 6.96
CA TYR A 42 1.23 -13.74 5.72
C TYR A 42 2.56 -14.11 5.06
N LYS A 43 2.54 -15.02 4.09
CA LYS A 43 3.74 -15.41 3.31
C LYS A 43 4.08 -14.37 2.25
N THR A 44 5.36 -14.03 2.10
CA THR A 44 5.81 -13.10 1.06
C THR A 44 6.09 -13.82 -0.25
N LEU A 45 5.74 -13.19 -1.37
CA LEU A 45 6.19 -13.60 -2.69
C LEU A 45 7.71 -13.34 -2.84
N LYS A 46 8.32 -14.03 -3.80
CA LYS A 46 9.73 -13.79 -4.20
C LYS A 46 9.90 -12.53 -5.05
N HIS A 47 8.85 -12.16 -5.77
CA HIS A 47 8.80 -11.00 -6.66
C HIS A 47 7.44 -10.31 -6.53
N PRO A 48 7.32 -9.01 -6.82
CA PRO A 48 6.06 -8.30 -6.69
C PRO A 48 5.03 -8.79 -7.71
N SER A 49 3.78 -8.90 -7.29
CA SER A 49 2.67 -9.15 -8.22
C SER A 49 2.31 -7.89 -9.01
N LYS A 50 1.62 -8.05 -10.14
CA LYS A 50 1.13 -6.94 -10.97
C LYS A 50 0.35 -5.91 -10.15
N LYS A 51 -0.45 -6.38 -9.19
CA LYS A 51 -1.23 -5.52 -8.27
C LYS A 51 -0.34 -4.64 -7.39
N MET A 52 0.79 -5.16 -6.92
CA MET A 52 1.76 -4.40 -6.12
C MET A 52 2.50 -3.37 -6.97
N ILE A 53 2.88 -3.72 -8.20
CA ILE A 53 3.47 -2.78 -9.16
C ILE A 53 2.47 -1.66 -9.50
N CYS A 54 1.19 -2.00 -9.63
CA CYS A 54 0.15 -1.00 -9.83
C CYS A 54 0.07 -0.02 -8.64
N GLY A 55 0.09 -0.54 -7.40
CA GLY A 55 0.19 0.29 -6.19
C GLY A 55 1.44 1.16 -6.14
N LEU A 56 2.58 0.65 -6.62
CA LEU A 56 3.82 1.40 -6.74
C LEU A 56 3.68 2.59 -7.71
N PHE A 57 3.12 2.37 -8.91
CA PHE A 57 2.90 3.43 -9.88
C PHE A 57 1.90 4.48 -9.38
N GLU A 58 0.81 4.05 -8.74
CA GLU A 58 -0.12 4.98 -8.12
C GLU A 58 0.53 5.79 -6.99
N ASN A 59 1.42 5.18 -6.20
CA ASN A 59 2.19 5.90 -5.19
C ASN A 59 3.15 6.92 -5.82
N MET A 60 3.84 6.57 -6.90
CA MET A 60 4.69 7.49 -7.65
C MET A 60 3.90 8.71 -8.14
N LEU A 61 2.69 8.49 -8.67
CA LEU A 61 1.80 9.56 -9.14
C LEU A 61 1.14 10.37 -8.00
N GLY A 62 1.38 9.99 -6.73
CA GLY A 62 0.75 10.62 -5.57
C GLY A 62 -0.73 10.27 -5.39
N TRP A 63 -1.23 9.19 -5.99
CA TRP A 63 -2.63 8.77 -5.97
C TRP A 63 -3.02 8.06 -4.66
N HIS A 64 -2.97 8.81 -3.55
CA HIS A 64 -3.29 8.34 -2.21
C HIS A 64 -4.79 8.44 -1.87
N PHE A 65 -5.65 8.00 -2.79
CA PHE A 65 -7.09 8.08 -2.64
C PHE A 65 -7.66 7.13 -1.59
N ASP A 66 -8.66 7.60 -0.85
CA ASP A 66 -9.45 6.75 0.03
C ASP A 66 -10.35 5.78 -0.75
N LYS A 67 -10.99 4.85 -0.03
CA LYS A 67 -11.85 3.83 -0.65
C LYS A 67 -13.05 4.44 -1.36
N LYS A 68 -13.62 5.53 -0.85
CA LYS A 68 -14.83 6.15 -1.41
C LYS A 68 -14.49 6.82 -2.74
N MET A 69 -13.44 7.63 -2.75
CA MET A 69 -12.94 8.31 -3.94
C MET A 69 -12.49 7.31 -5.01
N ARG A 70 -11.81 6.22 -4.65
CA ARG A 70 -11.46 5.14 -5.61
C ARG A 70 -12.68 4.53 -6.27
N LEU A 71 -13.77 4.30 -5.52
CA LEU A 71 -15.01 3.77 -6.08
C LEU A 71 -15.69 4.76 -7.03
N GLU A 72 -15.63 6.05 -6.74
CA GLU A 72 -16.15 7.11 -7.62
C GLU A 72 -15.35 7.17 -8.94
N ILE A 73 -14.02 7.20 -8.86
CA ILE A 73 -13.13 7.18 -10.04
C ILE A 73 -13.37 5.92 -10.88
N PHE A 74 -13.46 4.75 -10.25
CA PHE A 74 -13.68 3.49 -10.95
C PHE A 74 -15.04 3.46 -11.67
N LYS A 75 -16.11 4.01 -11.06
CA LYS A 75 -17.41 4.13 -11.73
C LYS A 75 -17.33 4.99 -12.98
N ASP A 76 -16.56 6.07 -12.94
CA ASP A 76 -16.37 6.93 -14.11
C ASP A 76 -15.54 6.24 -15.20
N MET A 77 -14.51 5.48 -14.84
CA MET A 77 -13.78 4.61 -15.76
C MET A 77 -14.71 3.59 -16.44
N VAL A 78 -15.57 2.91 -15.65
CA VAL A 78 -16.54 1.93 -16.18
C VAL A 78 -17.49 2.58 -17.18
N LYS A 79 -17.98 3.80 -16.91
CA LYS A 79 -18.85 4.54 -17.86
C LYS A 79 -18.13 4.82 -19.18
N VAL A 80 -16.87 5.24 -19.12
CA VAL A 80 -16.05 5.49 -20.32
C VAL A 80 -15.83 4.20 -21.10
N ARG A 81 -15.45 3.12 -20.41
CA ARG A 81 -15.20 1.79 -21.01
C ARG A 81 -16.45 1.17 -21.64
N LYS A 82 -17.61 1.33 -21.00
CA LYS A 82 -18.90 0.88 -21.53
C LYS A 82 -19.25 1.57 -22.86
N LYS A 83 -18.93 2.86 -23.03
CA LYS A 83 -19.12 3.57 -24.31
C LYS A 83 -18.25 3.00 -25.44
N LEU A 84 -17.19 2.27 -25.08
CA LEU A 84 -16.25 1.64 -25.99
C LEU A 84 -16.47 0.11 -26.06
N ASN A 85 -17.62 -0.39 -25.60
CA ASN A 85 -17.99 -1.81 -25.57
C ASN A 85 -17.05 -2.72 -24.76
N VAL A 86 -16.31 -2.17 -23.80
CA VAL A 86 -15.48 -2.95 -22.86
C VAL A 86 -16.18 -3.02 -21.51
N LYS A 87 -16.37 -4.25 -21.00
CA LYS A 87 -16.94 -4.51 -19.68
C LYS A 87 -15.78 -4.63 -18.68
N LEU A 88 -15.85 -3.87 -17.58
CA LEU A 88 -14.92 -3.98 -16.46
C LEU A 88 -15.71 -4.39 -15.22
N GLU A 89 -15.35 -5.51 -14.62
CA GLU A 89 -15.94 -5.96 -13.36
C GLU A 89 -14.99 -5.69 -12.21
N LYS A 90 -15.50 -5.08 -11.14
CA LYS A 90 -14.68 -4.68 -10.00
C LYS A 90 -14.04 -5.89 -9.32
N GLU A 91 -14.76 -7.01 -9.29
CA GLU A 91 -14.39 -8.26 -8.65
C GLU A 91 -13.08 -8.83 -9.22
N GLU A 92 -12.81 -8.57 -10.51
CA GLU A 92 -11.57 -8.97 -11.19
C GLU A 92 -10.34 -8.26 -10.61
N PHE A 93 -10.50 -7.01 -10.14
CA PHE A 93 -9.39 -6.18 -9.65
C PHE A 93 -9.18 -6.29 -8.14
N VAL A 94 -10.22 -6.63 -7.37
CA VAL A 94 -10.21 -6.54 -5.90
C VAL A 94 -9.83 -7.86 -5.23
N ARG A 95 -9.70 -8.98 -5.96
CA ARG A 95 -9.30 -10.27 -5.38
C ARG A 95 -8.09 -10.15 -4.43
N GLY A 96 -8.18 -10.81 -3.26
CA GLY A 96 -7.11 -10.88 -2.26
C GLY A 96 -6.92 -9.66 -1.36
N SER A 97 -7.58 -8.53 -1.59
CA SER A 97 -7.37 -7.31 -0.76
C SER A 97 -8.56 -6.35 -0.81
N THR A 98 -8.64 -5.36 0.09
CA THR A 98 -9.62 -4.26 -0.05
C THR A 98 -9.19 -3.15 -1.01
N TYR A 99 -7.99 -3.26 -1.58
CA TYR A 99 -7.41 -2.28 -2.50
C TYR A 99 -7.98 -2.47 -3.91
N LEU A 100 -8.53 -1.37 -4.46
CA LEU A 100 -9.03 -1.28 -5.83
C LEU A 100 -7.99 -0.52 -6.67
N PRO A 101 -7.17 -1.22 -7.45
CA PRO A 101 -6.21 -0.57 -8.34
C PRO A 101 -6.91 0.07 -9.54
N LEU A 102 -6.43 1.22 -9.96
CA LEU A 102 -6.94 2.05 -11.06
C LEU A 102 -6.11 1.90 -12.34
N LEU A 103 -4.84 1.50 -12.22
CA LEU A 103 -3.90 1.42 -13.35
C LEU A 103 -3.62 -0.01 -13.87
N MET A 104 -4.35 -1.04 -13.40
CA MET A 104 -4.06 -2.45 -13.73
C MET A 104 -4.04 -2.76 -15.23
N ASP A 105 -4.88 -2.09 -16.02
CA ASP A 105 -4.97 -2.34 -17.47
C ASP A 105 -3.94 -1.55 -18.28
N TYR A 106 -3.22 -0.61 -17.66
CA TYR A 106 -2.29 0.31 -18.34
C TYR A 106 -0.86 -0.20 -18.41
N PHE A 107 -0.60 -1.42 -17.92
CA PHE A 107 0.68 -2.09 -18.08
C PHE A 107 0.54 -3.60 -17.94
N ASP A 108 1.57 -4.32 -18.36
CA ASP A 108 1.72 -5.75 -18.10
C ASP A 108 3.18 -6.13 -17.88
N ILE A 109 3.40 -7.20 -17.12
CA ILE A 109 4.75 -7.75 -16.91
C ILE A 109 5.08 -8.59 -18.15
N SER A 110 6.00 -8.10 -18.97
CA SER A 110 6.23 -8.63 -20.32
C SER A 110 7.29 -9.72 -20.39
N GLY A 111 8.01 -9.97 -19.30
CA GLY A 111 9.13 -10.91 -19.27
C GLY A 111 9.43 -11.44 -17.86
N LYS A 112 10.48 -12.28 -17.79
CA LYS A 112 10.94 -12.83 -16.52
C LYS A 112 11.64 -11.74 -15.70
N ILE A 113 11.27 -11.63 -14.44
CA ILE A 113 11.95 -10.76 -13.47
C ILE A 113 13.35 -11.32 -13.21
N SER A 114 14.36 -10.47 -13.28
CA SER A 114 15.75 -10.85 -13.02
C SER A 114 16.32 -10.08 -11.83
N LEU A 115 17.30 -10.68 -11.15
CA LEU A 115 18.02 -10.06 -10.04
C LEU A 115 19.41 -9.64 -10.54
N LYS A 116 19.71 -8.35 -10.49
CA LYS A 116 21.03 -7.79 -10.78
C LYS A 116 21.71 -7.39 -9.47
N GLU A 117 23.04 -7.34 -9.49
CA GLU A 117 23.84 -6.94 -8.32
C GLU A 117 23.47 -7.73 -7.05
N PHE A 118 23.16 -9.02 -7.21
CA PHE A 118 22.75 -9.87 -6.10
C PHE A 118 23.92 -10.09 -5.15
N LYS A 119 23.70 -9.79 -3.87
CA LYS A 119 24.65 -10.06 -2.79
C LYS A 119 24.09 -11.07 -1.79
N SER A 120 22.85 -10.87 -1.34
CA SER A 120 22.23 -11.76 -0.36
C SER A 120 20.70 -11.66 -0.36
N MET A 121 20.06 -12.71 0.15
CA MET A 121 18.62 -12.80 0.32
C MET A 121 18.32 -13.70 1.51
N PHE A 122 17.39 -13.29 2.37
CA PHE A 122 16.85 -14.16 3.41
C PHE A 122 15.42 -13.76 3.77
N ASN A 123 14.69 -14.74 4.28
CA ASN A 123 13.33 -14.54 4.76
C ASN A 123 13.35 -14.56 6.29
N TYR A 124 12.50 -13.74 6.90
CA TYR A 124 12.25 -13.79 8.34
C TYR A 124 10.79 -13.45 8.61
N SER A 125 10.29 -13.86 9.77
CA SER A 125 8.94 -13.52 10.21
C SER A 125 9.00 -12.47 11.31
N ASP A 126 8.14 -11.47 11.23
CA ASP A 126 8.02 -10.44 12.25
C ASP A 126 6.56 -9.98 12.41
N LEU A 127 6.32 -9.22 13.46
CA LEU A 127 5.09 -8.48 13.67
C LEU A 127 5.13 -7.20 12.85
N TRP A 128 3.95 -6.70 12.50
CA TRP A 128 3.82 -5.60 11.56
C TRP A 128 2.79 -4.60 12.02
N ASN A 129 2.98 -3.34 11.64
CA ASN A 129 2.11 -2.27 12.07
C ASN A 129 1.01 -2.00 11.04
N ARG A 130 -0.22 -1.93 11.52
CA ARG A 130 -1.38 -1.46 10.76
C ARG A 130 -1.67 -0.03 11.16
N GLY A 131 -1.73 0.88 10.19
CA GLY A 131 -2.25 2.22 10.43
C GLY A 131 -3.71 2.13 10.90
N TYR A 132 -4.00 2.56 12.12
CA TYR A 132 -5.33 2.54 12.68
C TYR A 132 -5.95 3.92 12.54
N ARG A 133 -6.85 4.08 11.57
CA ARG A 133 -7.42 5.39 11.21
C ARG A 133 -8.54 5.89 12.13
N ARG A 134 -8.81 5.19 13.24
CA ARG A 134 -9.85 5.60 14.21
C ARG A 134 -9.21 6.47 15.27
N SER A 135 -9.43 7.78 15.17
CA SER A 135 -9.07 8.78 16.18
C SER A 135 -10.11 8.90 17.30
N ASP A 136 -11.18 8.11 17.22
CA ASP A 136 -12.35 8.22 18.09
C ASP A 136 -12.57 7.00 18.98
N SER A 137 -11.73 5.97 18.90
CA SER A 137 -11.96 4.70 19.61
C SER A 137 -10.68 4.08 20.17
N ASN A 138 -10.80 3.52 21.38
CA ASN A 138 -9.74 2.89 22.15
C ASN A 138 -9.30 1.50 21.62
N LYS A 139 -9.98 0.97 20.59
CA LYS A 139 -9.86 -0.43 20.14
C LYS A 139 -8.45 -0.91 19.79
N HIS A 140 -7.57 -0.03 19.30
CA HIS A 140 -6.19 -0.42 18.96
C HIS A 140 -5.20 -0.31 20.12
N LEU A 141 -5.60 0.24 21.27
CA LEU A 141 -4.69 0.45 22.41
C LEU A 141 -4.03 -0.84 22.90
N ASN A 142 -4.70 -1.99 22.75
CA ASN A 142 -4.14 -3.28 23.16
C ASN A 142 -3.05 -3.81 22.21
N GLY A 143 -2.94 -3.28 21.00
CA GLY A 143 -1.83 -3.55 20.09
C GLY A 143 -0.92 -2.35 19.86
N CYS A 144 -1.10 -1.24 20.59
CA CYS A 144 -0.24 -0.06 20.51
C CYS A 144 0.88 -0.20 21.54
N ARG A 145 2.10 -0.51 21.06
CA ARG A 145 3.28 -0.75 21.91
C ARG A 145 3.98 0.52 22.38
N ASN A 146 3.82 1.61 21.64
CA ASN A 146 4.65 2.82 21.78
C ASN A 146 3.86 4.00 22.37
N ILE A 147 2.99 3.74 23.35
CA ILE A 147 2.24 4.78 24.06
C ILE A 147 3.21 5.61 24.92
N ASP A 148 2.96 6.92 25.04
CA ASP A 148 3.71 7.79 25.95
C ASP A 148 3.73 7.21 27.37
N VAL A 149 4.92 7.11 27.97
CA VAL A 149 5.14 6.56 29.31
C VAL A 149 4.30 7.30 30.37
N SER A 150 4.03 8.60 30.18
CA SER A 150 3.22 9.39 31.10
C SER A 150 1.81 8.85 31.26
N LEU A 151 1.30 8.14 30.25
CA LEU A 151 -0.07 7.63 30.22
C LEU A 151 -0.18 6.17 30.66
N VAL A 152 0.92 5.44 30.79
CA VAL A 152 0.90 3.98 31.01
C VAL A 152 0.26 3.63 32.35
N ALA A 153 0.71 4.26 33.44
CA ALA A 153 0.18 4.01 34.78
C ALA A 153 -1.27 4.48 34.93
N GLU A 154 -1.57 5.67 34.39
CA GLU A 154 -2.93 6.24 34.40
C GLU A 154 -3.90 5.32 33.66
N ARG A 155 -3.56 4.92 32.43
CA ARG A 155 -4.34 3.98 31.64
C ARG A 155 -4.60 2.70 32.41
N TYR A 156 -3.57 2.09 32.98
CA TYR A 156 -3.71 0.83 33.71
C TYR A 156 -4.69 0.96 34.89
N ASN A 157 -4.57 2.04 35.68
CA ASN A 157 -5.43 2.28 36.83
C ASN A 157 -6.88 2.56 36.43
N LEU A 158 -7.11 3.40 35.42
CA LEU A 158 -8.45 3.73 34.95
C LEU A 158 -9.11 2.54 34.26
N PHE A 159 -8.41 1.87 33.34
CA PHE A 159 -8.97 0.77 32.57
C PHE A 159 -9.28 -0.43 33.46
N SER A 160 -8.45 -0.71 34.48
CA SER A 160 -8.74 -1.75 35.47
C SER A 160 -10.05 -1.46 36.20
N LYS A 161 -10.24 -0.24 36.70
CA LYS A 161 -11.50 0.16 37.37
C LYS A 161 -12.71 0.10 36.44
N TRP A 162 -12.54 0.45 35.17
CA TRP A 162 -13.64 0.43 34.20
C TRP A 162 -13.96 -0.96 33.69
N ASN A 163 -13.06 -1.93 33.81
CA ASN A 163 -13.34 -3.31 33.43
C ASN A 163 -14.40 -3.97 34.33
N ASP A 164 -14.58 -3.47 35.55
CA ASP A 164 -15.62 -3.92 36.49
C ASP A 164 -17.01 -3.34 36.15
N LEU A 165 -17.07 -2.33 35.28
CA LEU A 165 -18.34 -1.71 34.85
C LEU A 165 -18.97 -2.46 33.67
N PRO A 166 -20.31 -2.39 33.50
CA PRO A 166 -20.96 -2.88 32.31
C PRO A 166 -20.36 -2.25 31.04
N ARG A 167 -20.23 -3.05 29.97
CA ARG A 167 -19.60 -2.62 28.70
C ARG A 167 -20.19 -1.33 28.12
N LYS A 168 -21.49 -1.11 28.30
CA LYS A 168 -22.19 0.11 27.82
C LYS A 168 -21.70 1.38 28.51
N GLU A 169 -21.13 1.28 29.70
CA GLU A 169 -20.60 2.41 30.48
C GLU A 169 -19.07 2.51 30.40
N SER A 170 -18.37 1.37 30.31
CA SER A 170 -16.90 1.37 30.27
C SER A 170 -16.32 1.76 28.92
N GLU A 171 -16.93 1.35 27.80
CA GLU A 171 -16.42 1.68 26.46
C GLU A 171 -16.45 3.19 26.16
N PRO A 172 -17.53 3.95 26.43
CA PRO A 172 -17.53 5.40 26.22
C PRO A 172 -16.45 6.12 27.03
N LYS A 173 -16.23 5.71 28.29
CA LYS A 173 -15.17 6.29 29.14
C LYS A 173 -13.77 6.04 28.58
N LYS A 174 -13.51 4.83 28.07
CA LYS A 174 -12.25 4.47 27.41
C LYS A 174 -12.04 5.27 26.12
N ASP A 175 -13.09 5.41 25.31
CA ASP A 175 -13.05 6.18 24.05
C ASP A 175 -12.82 7.67 24.30
N GLU A 176 -13.46 8.24 25.33
CA GLU A 176 -13.25 9.64 25.74
C GLU A 176 -11.82 9.89 26.24
N TRP A 177 -11.33 9.03 27.14
CA TRP A 177 -9.95 9.10 27.61
C TRP A 177 -8.94 9.00 26.45
N PHE A 178 -9.19 8.11 25.49
CA PHE A 178 -8.36 7.97 24.31
C PHE A 178 -8.35 9.26 23.47
N LYS A 179 -9.52 9.84 23.18
CA LYS A 179 -9.64 11.09 22.41
C LYS A 179 -8.87 12.24 23.06
N ASN A 180 -8.99 12.38 24.38
CA ASN A 180 -8.31 13.44 25.13
C ASN A 180 -6.78 13.30 25.12
N ASN A 181 -6.27 12.09 24.86
CA ASN A 181 -4.85 11.76 24.90
C ASN A 181 -4.26 11.40 23.53
N ILE A 182 -4.98 11.61 22.44
CA ILE A 182 -4.60 11.13 21.11
C ILE A 182 -3.21 11.60 20.66
N GLY A 183 -2.79 12.81 21.03
CA GLY A 183 -1.46 13.34 20.69
C GLY A 183 -0.29 12.57 21.31
N LYS A 184 -0.55 11.74 22.32
CA LYS A 184 0.42 10.91 23.05
C LYS A 184 0.26 9.41 22.77
N ILE A 185 -0.67 9.05 21.88
CA ILE A 185 -1.00 7.67 21.57
C ILE A 185 -0.84 7.47 20.07
N PRO A 186 0.15 6.66 19.64
CA PRO A 186 0.30 6.39 18.22
C PRO A 186 -0.94 5.69 17.64
N CYS A 187 -1.37 6.16 16.48
CA CYS A 187 -2.51 5.61 15.73
C CYS A 187 -2.07 4.44 14.83
N PHE A 188 -1.28 3.50 15.38
CA PHE A 188 -0.95 2.23 14.73
C PHE A 188 -1.16 1.05 15.69
N TYR A 189 -1.48 -0.09 15.10
CA TYR A 189 -1.74 -1.35 15.78
C TYR A 189 -0.73 -2.40 15.32
N THR A 190 0.09 -2.91 16.22
CA THR A 190 0.95 -4.06 15.94
C THR A 190 0.08 -5.31 15.85
N SER A 191 0.01 -5.89 14.67
CA SER A 191 -0.74 -7.12 14.39
C SER A 191 -0.11 -8.31 15.11
N PRO A 192 -0.86 -9.11 15.87
CA PRO A 192 -0.34 -10.34 16.48
C PRO A 192 -0.13 -11.46 15.45
N THR A 193 -0.77 -11.37 14.28
CA THR A 193 -0.55 -12.32 13.17
C THR A 193 0.80 -12.04 12.52
N PRO A 194 1.75 -12.99 12.56
CA PRO A 194 3.07 -12.81 11.97
C PRO A 194 2.99 -12.65 10.45
N ARG A 195 3.98 -11.93 9.93
CA ARG A 195 4.15 -11.66 8.51
C ARG A 195 5.58 -11.96 8.11
N GLU A 196 5.73 -12.66 6.99
CA GLU A 196 7.02 -12.92 6.39
C GLU A 196 7.50 -11.68 5.65
N TYR A 197 8.77 -11.37 5.85
CA TYR A 197 9.51 -10.35 5.15
C TYR A 197 10.65 -11.00 4.40
N ILE A 198 11.00 -10.40 3.27
CA ILE A 198 12.17 -10.75 2.49
C ILE A 198 13.17 -9.59 2.54
N TYR A 199 14.35 -9.86 3.08
CA TYR A 199 15.51 -9.02 2.86
C TYR A 199 16.12 -9.42 1.53
N LEU A 200 16.32 -8.45 0.64
CA LEU A 200 16.88 -8.66 -0.69
C LEU A 200 17.89 -7.56 -1.00
N ASP A 201 19.17 -7.93 -1.00
CA ASP A 201 20.26 -7.07 -1.44
C ASP A 201 20.55 -7.36 -2.92
N ALA A 202 19.67 -6.85 -3.77
CA ALA A 202 19.74 -6.94 -5.23
C ALA A 202 18.89 -5.84 -5.88
N ILE A 203 19.05 -5.62 -7.18
CA ILE A 203 18.12 -4.84 -8.01
C ILE A 203 17.19 -5.81 -8.73
N MET A 204 15.88 -5.68 -8.54
CA MET A 204 14.88 -6.40 -9.32
C MET A 204 14.65 -5.67 -10.64
N GLU A 205 15.01 -6.28 -11.76
CA GLU A 205 14.66 -5.78 -13.09
C GLU A 205 13.39 -6.46 -13.58
N ILE A 206 12.34 -5.66 -13.79
CA ILE A 206 11.01 -6.11 -14.15
C ILE A 206 10.71 -5.57 -15.56
N PRO A 207 10.72 -6.41 -16.60
CA PRO A 207 10.30 -6.01 -17.94
C PRO A 207 8.81 -5.68 -17.95
N ILE A 208 8.44 -4.50 -18.45
CA ILE A 208 7.07 -4.01 -18.47
C ILE A 208 6.75 -3.48 -19.87
N THR A 209 5.60 -3.89 -20.40
CA THR A 209 4.94 -3.15 -21.48
C THR A 209 3.87 -2.27 -20.86
N MET A 210 3.87 -0.97 -21.14
CA MET A 210 2.96 0.00 -20.54
C MET A 210 2.41 0.98 -21.56
N ASP A 211 1.32 1.62 -21.16
CA ASP A 211 0.71 2.72 -21.88
C ASP A 211 1.67 3.91 -21.99
N ARG A 212 1.77 4.49 -23.19
CA ARG A 212 2.62 5.65 -23.44
C ARG A 212 2.33 6.82 -22.51
N MET A 213 1.06 7.14 -22.25
CA MET A 213 0.72 8.24 -21.34
C MET A 213 1.14 7.92 -19.90
N LEU A 214 1.04 6.66 -19.48
CA LEU A 214 1.52 6.25 -18.17
C LEU A 214 3.04 6.46 -18.06
N ALA A 215 3.80 6.05 -19.09
CA ALA A 215 5.24 6.28 -19.14
C ALA A 215 5.59 7.78 -19.11
N GLU A 216 4.88 8.59 -19.89
CA GLU A 216 5.06 10.05 -19.93
C GLU A 216 4.74 10.73 -18.60
N GLN A 217 3.80 10.21 -17.81
CA GLN A 217 3.50 10.70 -16.47
C GLN A 217 4.55 10.27 -15.43
N LEU A 218 5.06 9.03 -15.50
CA LEU A 218 5.98 8.47 -14.50
C LEU A 218 7.44 8.93 -14.69
N LEU A 219 7.92 9.05 -15.93
CA LEU A 219 9.33 9.37 -16.23
C LEU A 219 9.81 10.72 -15.65
N PRO A 220 9.02 11.80 -15.65
CA PRO A 220 9.43 13.05 -14.99
C PRO A 220 9.50 12.92 -13.47
N ILE A 221 8.54 12.20 -12.87
CA ILE A 221 8.44 12.03 -11.41
C ILE A 221 9.66 11.29 -10.89
N ILE A 222 10.08 10.23 -11.55
CA ILE A 222 11.21 9.40 -11.10
C ILE A 222 12.53 10.18 -11.02
N LYS A 223 12.67 11.24 -11.85
CA LYS A 223 13.84 12.13 -11.84
C LYS A 223 13.83 13.11 -10.66
N ILE A 224 12.66 13.36 -10.07
CA ILE A 224 12.47 14.25 -8.94
C ILE A 224 12.52 13.45 -7.63
N SER A 225 11.79 12.32 -7.59
CA SER A 225 11.74 11.41 -6.46
C SER A 225 11.60 9.97 -6.95
N ASN A 226 12.55 9.13 -6.57
CA ASN A 226 12.60 7.71 -6.90
C ASN A 226 12.32 6.80 -5.69
N ASN A 227 12.07 7.35 -4.50
CA ASN A 227 11.73 6.58 -3.30
C ASN A 227 10.21 6.40 -3.19
N CYS A 228 9.77 5.15 -3.09
CA CYS A 228 8.36 4.75 -3.08
C CYS A 228 8.13 3.52 -2.19
N TYR A 229 6.89 3.04 -2.13
CA TYR A 229 6.48 1.88 -1.35
C TYR A 229 6.06 0.70 -2.24
N LEU A 230 6.54 -0.49 -1.92
CA LEU A 230 6.15 -1.74 -2.59
C LEU A 230 5.44 -2.69 -1.62
N GLY A 231 4.22 -3.08 -1.97
CA GLY A 231 3.36 -3.95 -1.17
C GLY A 231 2.64 -3.20 -0.02
N ASN A 232 3.39 -2.55 0.86
CA ASN A 232 2.85 -1.73 1.95
C ASN A 232 3.79 -0.55 2.28
N SER A 233 3.38 0.35 3.17
CA SER A 233 4.14 1.56 3.55
C SER A 233 5.45 1.31 4.32
N GLU A 234 5.70 0.08 4.78
CA GLU A 234 6.97 -0.33 5.40
C GLU A 234 7.98 -0.80 4.34
N GLY A 235 7.53 -1.20 3.14
CA GLY A 235 8.37 -1.71 2.06
C GLY A 235 8.97 -0.62 1.20
N TRP A 236 9.92 0.15 1.73
CA TRP A 236 10.58 1.24 1.00
C TRP A 236 11.46 0.69 -0.12
N VAL A 237 11.35 1.30 -1.30
CA VAL A 237 12.12 0.95 -2.49
C VAL A 237 12.61 2.20 -3.21
N ASN A 238 13.74 2.06 -3.89
CA ASN A 238 14.20 2.98 -4.90
C ASN A 238 13.85 2.44 -6.29
N VAL A 239 13.38 3.30 -7.19
CA VAL A 239 12.84 2.90 -8.49
C VAL A 239 13.49 3.67 -9.63
N GLU A 240 13.84 2.97 -10.71
CA GLU A 240 14.34 3.59 -11.94
C GLU A 240 13.67 2.96 -13.17
N PHE A 241 13.55 3.75 -14.24
CA PHE A 241 13.16 3.25 -15.56
C PHE A 241 14.40 3.20 -16.46
N LYS A 242 14.76 1.99 -16.88
CA LYS A 242 15.76 1.78 -17.93
C LYS A 242 15.04 1.66 -19.27
N LYS A 243 15.61 2.24 -20.32
CA LYS A 243 15.18 1.95 -21.69
C LYS A 243 15.48 0.48 -21.97
N GLU A 244 14.62 -0.21 -22.72
CA GLU A 244 15.03 -1.46 -23.34
C GLU A 244 16.27 -1.18 -24.19
N GLU A 245 17.38 -1.86 -23.89
CA GLU A 245 18.41 -2.10 -24.87
C GLU A 245 17.79 -3.06 -25.89
N ILE A 246 17.55 -2.57 -27.10
CA ILE A 246 17.15 -3.39 -28.26
C ILE A 246 18.42 -3.97 -28.87
#